data_AF-A0A933T826-F1
#
_entry.id   AF-A0A933T826-F1
#
_cell.length_a   1.000
_cell.length_b   1.000
_cell.length_c   1.000
_cell.angle_alpha   90.00
_cell.angle_beta   90.00
_cell.angle_gamma   90.00
#
_symmetry.space_group_name_H-M   'P 1'
#
loop_
_entity.id
_entity.type
_entity.pdbx_description
1 polymer ?
#
loop_
_entity_poly.entity_id
_entity_poly.type
_entity_poly.pdbx_seq_one_letter_code
_entity_poly.pdbx_strand_id
1 'polypeptide(L)'
;MGRKKTILLIAVLSLFAISGIYFTNADAQYKAAPAKKGVQAEKSVRADTCYGCHPVIKELHSSGKHSKNNCSNCHKELDKHLKAPGPDTRPETDTSWEACGQCHKAQYESFMKEAYHRPARDEKSQLTNRAPNPFWDKLMMGHGFTKEHNLTRSHNWMLIDHLIVDRAYGGRFQGKNSWQYLFEKGKAWEVLKDNYPDVKEHKAFIPQSAAAANPVCLQCKSQDHILKWAYMGDPVEGARWSRTSNVVELVKDLQHGLNCFTCHDPHAAKPRIVRDGLIDALTRPDGDTLWHKDPKRTGIKVIDMGMRGFTRKIALLDKYDTRLQCGQCHVEYNCNPGYDPKNPNTSKYSVTMADRRTNHFPYKDVFGLYDHYVNKVSFLDFKHVLTGGLLWKAQHPEAETFYNSKHAKAGAGCDNCHTPKVKDKKTGKVYTSHFAVTPRVQLKETCLKCHTKWTEEQARYAIDSIKAHIRGKMRKAEFWLSALIDKIVEAKKAGLDAETIKQAQDQHLRAHILWEYWTAENSDGFHNPEMARESLTRSVDESMKGIKIIADAMAAKTSVK
;
A
#
# COMPACT_ATOMS: atom_id res chain seq x y z
N MET A 1 -44.50 16.10 68.53
CA MET A 1 -43.58 16.05 69.69
C MET A 1 -43.17 14.61 69.92
N GLY A 2 -41.86 14.33 69.90
CA GLY A 2 -41.31 12.98 70.04
C GLY A 2 -39.85 12.93 69.56
N ARG A 3 -38.97 13.69 70.21
CA ARG A 3 -37.52 13.74 69.96
C ARG A 3 -36.81 12.69 70.82
N LYS A 4 -35.81 12.01 70.25
CA LYS A 4 -34.37 11.92 70.65
C LYS A 4 -33.75 10.69 69.94
N LYS A 5 -32.77 10.77 69.00
CA LYS A 5 -31.34 11.19 69.07
C LYS A 5 -30.58 10.43 70.19
N THR A 6 -29.42 9.76 70.04
CA THR A 6 -28.41 9.57 68.98
C THR A 6 -27.29 8.59 69.48
N ILE A 7 -26.57 7.91 68.55
CA ILE A 7 -25.09 7.74 68.44
C ILE A 7 -24.27 6.60 69.14
N LEU A 8 -23.55 5.85 68.27
CA LEU A 8 -22.21 5.18 68.30
C LEU A 8 -21.92 4.06 69.35
N LEU A 9 -21.06 3.06 69.15
CA LEU A 9 -19.75 3.01 68.46
C LEU A 9 -19.28 1.54 68.20
N ILE A 10 -18.64 1.33 67.03
CA ILE A 10 -17.63 0.37 66.52
C ILE A 10 -17.13 -0.79 67.42
N ALA A 11 -17.01 -2.00 66.83
CA ALA A 11 -15.92 -2.94 67.13
C ALA A 11 -15.47 -3.71 65.87
N VAL A 12 -14.16 -3.64 65.60
CA VAL A 12 -13.40 -4.30 64.54
C VAL A 12 -13.18 -5.77 64.90
N LEU A 13 -13.24 -6.69 63.92
CA LEU A 13 -12.54 -7.98 64.03
C LEU A 13 -12.22 -8.55 62.65
N SER A 14 -10.93 -8.83 62.46
CA SER A 14 -10.31 -9.47 61.31
C SER A 14 -10.02 -10.94 61.64
N LEU A 15 -10.17 -11.82 60.63
CA LEU A 15 -9.45 -13.09 60.38
C LEU A 15 -9.81 -14.28 61.31
N PHE A 16 -9.92 -15.55 60.88
CA PHE A 16 -9.46 -16.29 59.68
C PHE A 16 -10.25 -17.63 59.56
N ALA A 17 -10.41 -18.11 58.31
CA ALA A 17 -10.62 -19.51 57.85
C ALA A 17 -11.93 -20.23 58.28
N ILE A 18 -12.69 -20.88 57.40
CA ILE A 18 -12.28 -22.04 56.58
C ILE A 18 -13.02 -22.06 55.23
N SER A 19 -12.22 -22.39 54.22
CA SER A 19 -12.46 -22.79 52.83
C SER A 19 -13.83 -23.40 52.46
N GLY A 20 -14.36 -22.93 51.33
CA GLY A 20 -15.44 -23.58 50.59
C GLY A 20 -15.91 -22.77 49.38
N ILE A 21 -14.98 -22.35 48.51
CA ILE A 21 -15.29 -21.58 47.30
C ILE A 21 -15.57 -22.56 46.15
N TYR A 22 -16.82 -22.60 45.70
CA TYR A 22 -17.18 -23.07 44.37
C TYR A 22 -16.89 -21.95 43.35
N PHE A 23 -15.71 -21.99 42.72
CA PHE A 23 -15.52 -21.40 41.39
C PHE A 23 -15.54 -22.54 40.38
N THR A 24 -16.50 -22.49 39.46
CA THR A 24 -16.41 -23.19 38.19
C THR A 24 -15.88 -22.23 37.14
N ASN A 25 -15.09 -22.81 36.22
CA ASN A 25 -14.77 -22.35 34.87
C ASN A 25 -13.43 -21.63 34.64
N ALA A 26 -12.61 -22.36 33.88
CA ALA A 26 -11.77 -21.89 32.79
C ALA A 26 -10.43 -21.23 33.13
N ASP A 27 -9.61 -21.90 33.93
CA ASP A 27 -8.17 -21.68 33.96
C ASP A 27 -7.43 -23.02 34.11
N ALA A 28 -7.37 -23.81 33.04
CA ALA A 28 -6.36 -24.85 32.89
C ALA A 28 -6.30 -25.36 31.45
N GLN A 29 -5.08 -25.30 30.88
CA GLN A 29 -4.60 -25.93 29.64
C GLN A 29 -4.31 -25.00 28.45
N TYR A 30 -3.68 -23.85 28.71
CA TYR A 30 -2.56 -23.46 27.85
C TYR A 30 -1.31 -24.21 28.34
N LYS A 31 -1.02 -25.37 27.73
CA LYS A 31 0.34 -25.91 27.77
C LYS A 31 1.23 -24.83 27.14
N ALA A 32 2.13 -24.26 27.92
CA ALA A 32 3.21 -23.44 27.40
C ALA A 32 3.82 -24.18 26.20
N ALA A 33 3.88 -23.52 25.04
CA ALA A 33 4.60 -24.04 23.90
C ALA A 33 6.00 -24.44 24.39
N PRO A 34 6.53 -25.62 24.00
CA PRO A 34 7.86 -26.02 24.42
C PRO A 34 8.82 -24.88 24.09
N ALA A 35 9.61 -24.47 25.08
CA ALA A 35 10.66 -23.48 24.90
C ALA A 35 11.40 -23.82 23.60
N LYS A 36 11.38 -22.90 22.63
CA LYS A 36 12.14 -23.07 21.39
C LYS A 36 13.57 -23.42 21.82
N LYS A 37 14.05 -24.60 21.42
CA LYS A 37 15.48 -24.93 21.49
C LYS A 37 16.24 -23.70 21.00
N GLY A 38 17.15 -23.17 21.81
CA GLY A 38 17.94 -22.00 21.44
C GLY A 38 18.49 -22.21 20.03
N VAL A 39 18.15 -21.32 19.11
CA VAL A 39 18.69 -21.36 17.75
C VAL A 39 20.20 -21.22 17.93
N GLN A 40 20.95 -22.25 17.56
CA GLN A 40 22.39 -22.21 17.61
C GLN A 40 22.83 -21.06 16.70
N ALA A 41 23.60 -20.11 17.24
CA ALA A 41 24.07 -18.98 16.45
C ALA A 41 24.91 -19.49 15.26
N GLU A 42 24.59 -19.03 14.05
CA GLU A 42 25.36 -19.38 12.86
C GLU A 42 26.81 -18.92 13.05
N LYS A 43 27.77 -19.76 12.66
CA LYS A 43 29.18 -19.42 12.80
C LYS A 43 29.53 -18.24 11.90
N SER A 44 30.32 -17.31 12.44
CA SER A 44 30.89 -16.21 11.67
C SER A 44 31.72 -16.73 10.51
N VAL A 45 31.54 -16.15 9.32
CA VAL A 45 32.31 -16.50 8.11
C VAL A 45 33.24 -15.36 7.71
N ARG A 46 34.38 -15.67 7.09
CA ARG A 46 35.23 -14.62 6.51
C ARG A 46 34.59 -14.13 5.21
N ALA A 47 34.23 -12.85 5.12
CA ALA A 47 33.54 -12.33 3.93
C ALA A 47 34.30 -12.59 2.61
N ASP A 48 35.65 -12.61 2.66
CA ASP A 48 36.50 -12.93 1.51
C ASP A 48 36.24 -14.31 0.90
N THR A 49 35.82 -15.30 1.70
CA THR A 49 35.46 -16.63 1.16
C THR A 49 34.19 -16.59 0.33
N CYS A 50 33.31 -15.60 0.55
CA CYS A 50 32.08 -15.41 -0.21
C CYS A 50 32.33 -14.54 -1.46
N TYR A 51 33.22 -13.55 -1.37
CA TYR A 51 33.43 -12.57 -2.42
C TYR A 51 33.96 -13.14 -3.74
N GLY A 52 34.64 -14.29 -3.72
CA GLY A 52 35.10 -14.96 -4.94
C GLY A 52 33.96 -15.33 -5.89
N CYS A 53 32.80 -15.73 -5.35
CA CYS A 53 31.62 -16.10 -6.12
C CYS A 53 30.57 -14.99 -6.20
N HIS A 54 30.67 -13.96 -5.35
CA HIS A 54 29.67 -12.90 -5.21
C HIS A 54 30.26 -11.50 -5.45
N PRO A 55 30.73 -11.17 -6.67
CA PRO A 55 31.44 -9.92 -6.95
C PRO A 55 30.56 -8.68 -6.74
N VAL A 56 29.27 -8.74 -7.09
CA VAL A 56 28.31 -7.64 -6.83
C VAL A 56 28.16 -7.39 -5.32
N ILE A 57 28.10 -8.47 -4.53
CA ILE A 57 28.00 -8.34 -3.06
C ILE A 57 29.30 -7.80 -2.48
N LYS A 58 30.47 -8.20 -3.00
CA LYS A 58 31.77 -7.62 -2.65
C LYS A 58 31.76 -6.12 -2.84
N GLU A 59 31.35 -5.63 -4.01
CA GLU A 59 31.30 -4.18 -4.30
C GLU A 59 30.38 -3.44 -3.32
N LEU A 60 29.19 -3.97 -3.07
CA LEU A 60 28.22 -3.35 -2.16
C LEU A 60 28.69 -3.35 -0.70
N HIS A 61 29.11 -4.52 -0.21
CA HIS A 61 29.46 -4.71 1.20
C HIS A 61 30.74 -3.96 1.56
N SER A 62 31.79 -4.06 0.75
CA SER A 62 33.06 -3.37 1.01
C SER A 62 32.95 -1.84 0.92
N SER A 63 32.03 -1.31 0.10
CA SER A 63 31.85 0.15 -0.09
C SER A 63 30.91 0.83 0.92
N GLY A 64 30.34 0.06 1.85
CA GLY A 64 29.24 0.49 2.70
C GLY A 64 29.54 0.58 4.18
N LYS A 65 28.59 1.13 4.95
CA LYS A 65 28.66 1.18 6.43
C LYS A 65 28.51 -0.19 7.08
N HIS A 66 28.08 -1.19 6.31
CA HIS A 66 27.94 -2.58 6.74
C HIS A 66 29.16 -3.44 6.38
N SER A 67 30.27 -2.87 5.89
CA SER A 67 31.51 -3.60 5.58
C SER A 67 32.08 -4.45 6.72
N LYS A 68 31.74 -4.14 7.97
CA LYS A 68 32.12 -4.91 9.16
C LYS A 68 31.04 -5.87 9.67
N ASN A 69 29.83 -5.84 9.10
CA ASN A 69 28.75 -6.74 9.49
C ASN A 69 28.98 -8.11 8.86
N ASN A 70 28.94 -9.17 9.68
CA ASN A 70 29.16 -10.53 9.20
C ASN A 70 27.94 -11.04 8.42
N CYS A 71 28.19 -11.86 7.39
CA CYS A 71 27.15 -12.51 6.60
C CYS A 71 26.23 -13.39 7.45
N SER A 72 26.77 -14.01 8.51
CA SER A 72 26.03 -14.90 9.43
C SER A 72 24.92 -14.19 10.22
N ASN A 73 24.91 -12.85 10.25
CA ASN A 73 23.83 -12.09 10.87
C ASN A 73 22.50 -12.21 10.12
N CYS A 74 22.54 -12.49 8.82
CA CYS A 74 21.36 -12.57 7.95
C CYS A 74 21.31 -13.86 7.10
N HIS A 75 22.38 -14.65 7.06
CA HIS A 75 22.43 -15.88 6.28
C HIS A 75 22.74 -17.06 7.18
N LYS A 76 22.07 -18.19 6.93
CA LYS A 76 22.29 -19.46 7.64
C LYS A 76 22.63 -20.58 6.68
N GLU A 77 23.08 -21.71 7.23
CA GLU A 77 23.51 -22.88 6.47
C GLU A 77 24.71 -22.55 5.55
N LEU A 78 25.57 -21.64 6.00
CA LEU A 78 26.69 -21.14 5.21
C LEU A 78 27.75 -22.23 4.96
N ASP A 79 28.02 -23.06 5.96
CA ASP A 79 28.95 -24.19 5.85
C ASP A 79 28.48 -25.20 4.79
N LYS A 80 27.18 -25.47 4.73
CA LYS A 80 26.58 -26.36 3.72
C LYS A 80 26.74 -25.77 2.32
N HIS A 81 26.50 -24.47 2.17
CA HIS A 81 26.68 -23.78 0.89
C HIS A 81 28.13 -23.79 0.43
N LEU A 82 29.08 -23.48 1.32
CA LEU A 82 30.51 -23.40 0.98
C LEU A 82 31.08 -24.76 0.55
N LYS A 83 30.59 -25.87 1.12
CA LYS A 83 31.03 -27.23 0.77
C LYS A 83 30.57 -27.68 -0.61
N ALA A 84 29.38 -27.25 -1.05
CA ALA A 84 28.81 -27.65 -2.32
C ALA A 84 27.95 -26.52 -2.92
N PRO A 85 28.55 -25.45 -3.47
CA PRO A 85 27.78 -24.30 -3.94
C PRO A 85 26.84 -24.69 -5.08
N GLY A 86 25.53 -24.50 -4.89
CA GLY A 86 24.53 -24.82 -5.91
C GLY A 86 23.10 -24.45 -5.49
N PRO A 87 22.10 -24.68 -6.36
CA PRO A 87 20.69 -24.39 -6.07
C PRO A 87 20.17 -25.06 -4.80
N ASP A 88 20.58 -26.30 -4.55
CA ASP A 88 20.10 -27.13 -3.42
C ASP A 88 20.75 -26.79 -2.07
N THR A 89 21.83 -26.01 -2.10
CA THR A 89 22.58 -25.57 -0.93
C THR A 89 22.53 -24.06 -0.73
N ARG A 90 21.61 -23.36 -1.42
CA ARG A 90 21.44 -21.91 -1.26
C ARG A 90 21.25 -21.56 0.23
N PRO A 91 21.99 -20.57 0.76
CA PRO A 91 21.82 -20.16 2.15
C PRO A 91 20.39 -19.72 2.42
N GLU A 92 19.88 -20.05 3.61
CA GLU A 92 18.69 -19.38 4.14
C GLU A 92 19.03 -17.89 4.30
N THR A 93 18.10 -17.00 3.96
CA THR A 93 18.28 -15.56 4.13
C THR A 93 17.17 -15.04 5.02
N ASP A 94 17.55 -14.43 6.13
CA ASP A 94 16.62 -13.85 7.09
C ASP A 94 16.09 -12.52 6.54
N THR A 95 14.78 -12.49 6.27
CA THR A 95 14.06 -11.31 5.79
C THR A 95 13.28 -10.59 6.89
N SER A 96 13.40 -11.03 8.15
CA SER A 96 12.66 -10.48 9.28
C SER A 96 13.08 -9.05 9.63
N TRP A 97 12.21 -8.34 10.34
CA TRP A 97 12.55 -7.03 10.89
C TRP A 97 13.59 -7.16 12.00
N GLU A 98 13.52 -8.25 12.78
CA GLU A 98 14.40 -8.57 13.90
C GLU A 98 15.86 -8.68 13.45
N ALA A 99 16.14 -9.22 12.26
CA ALA A 99 17.48 -9.25 11.69
C ALA A 99 18.15 -7.86 11.66
N CYS A 100 17.38 -6.82 11.34
CA CYS A 100 17.84 -5.43 11.39
C CYS A 100 17.76 -4.85 12.81
N GLY A 101 16.73 -5.23 13.56
CA GLY A 101 16.43 -4.74 14.91
C GLY A 101 17.51 -5.05 15.96
N GLN A 102 18.32 -6.10 15.73
CA GLN A 102 19.47 -6.44 16.58
C GLN A 102 20.46 -5.27 16.74
N CYS A 103 20.72 -4.52 15.66
CA CYS A 103 21.62 -3.37 15.67
C CYS A 103 20.89 -2.01 15.55
N HIS A 104 19.65 -2.01 15.03
CA HIS A 104 18.87 -0.80 14.75
C HIS A 104 17.58 -0.75 15.58
N LYS A 105 17.72 -0.99 16.89
CA LYS A 105 16.59 -1.13 17.82
C LYS A 105 15.63 0.08 17.81
N ALA A 106 16.15 1.31 17.81
CA ALA A 106 15.30 2.50 17.84
C ALA A 106 14.44 2.64 16.57
N GLN A 107 15.03 2.38 15.39
CA GLN A 107 14.31 2.37 14.12
C GLN A 107 13.27 1.25 14.11
N TYR A 108 13.67 0.03 14.47
CA TYR A 108 12.77 -1.13 14.54
C TYR A 108 11.58 -0.90 15.48
N GLU A 109 11.84 -0.49 16.73
CA GLU A 109 10.78 -0.23 17.72
C GLU A 109 9.85 0.89 17.27
N SER A 110 10.37 1.93 16.61
CA SER A 110 9.52 2.99 16.05
C SER A 110 8.67 2.52 14.86
N PHE A 111 9.18 1.63 14.01
CA PHE A 111 8.42 1.02 12.92
C PHE A 111 7.24 0.17 13.45
N MET A 112 7.46 -0.55 14.56
CA MET A 112 6.45 -1.41 15.18
C MET A 112 5.40 -0.65 16.02
N LYS A 113 5.39 0.69 16.00
CA LYS A 113 4.41 1.50 16.74
C LYS A 113 3.04 1.51 16.07
N GLU A 114 2.01 1.43 16.91
CA GLU A 114 0.62 1.53 16.48
C GLU A 114 0.10 2.97 16.52
N ALA A 115 -0.58 3.39 15.46
CA ALA A 115 -1.24 4.68 15.37
C ALA A 115 -2.72 4.56 15.79
N TYR A 116 -2.99 4.38 17.08
CA TYR A 116 -4.34 4.12 17.61
C TYR A 116 -5.42 5.17 17.28
N HIS A 117 -5.04 6.37 16.83
CA HIS A 117 -5.99 7.37 16.33
C HIS A 117 -6.54 7.04 14.92
N ARG A 118 -6.05 5.98 14.28
CA ARG A 118 -6.57 5.42 13.02
C ARG A 118 -7.18 4.05 13.30
N PRO A 119 -8.51 3.93 13.34
CA PRO A 119 -9.16 2.64 13.55
C PRO A 119 -8.78 1.64 12.45
N ALA A 120 -8.67 0.37 12.82
CA ALA A 120 -8.55 -0.71 11.85
C ALA A 120 -9.90 -0.97 11.19
N ARG A 121 -9.89 -1.48 9.95
CA ARG A 121 -11.10 -1.84 9.20
C ARG A 121 -12.10 -0.68 9.01
N ASP A 122 -11.59 0.54 8.91
CA ASP A 122 -12.39 1.76 8.74
C ASP A 122 -12.72 2.00 7.25
N GLU A 123 -13.88 1.55 6.82
CA GLU A 123 -14.34 1.58 5.42
C GLU A 123 -14.41 3.03 4.86
N LYS A 124 -13.80 3.27 3.69
CA LYS A 124 -13.78 4.60 3.07
C LYS A 124 -15.16 5.11 2.67
N SER A 125 -16.10 4.19 2.43
CA SER A 125 -17.47 4.50 2.03
C SER A 125 -18.42 4.84 3.18
N GLN A 126 -17.94 4.86 4.42
CA GLN A 126 -18.69 5.47 5.52
C GLN A 126 -18.94 6.96 5.28
N LEU A 127 -20.09 7.46 5.75
CA LEU A 127 -20.55 8.85 5.56
C LEU A 127 -19.53 9.92 5.98
N THR A 128 -18.74 9.63 7.01
CA THR A 128 -17.74 10.54 7.60
C THR A 128 -16.37 10.46 6.92
N ASN A 129 -16.17 9.51 6.02
CA ASN A 129 -14.89 9.24 5.39
C ASN A 129 -14.76 9.93 4.03
N ARG A 130 -13.75 9.54 3.27
CA ARG A 130 -13.27 10.30 2.10
C ARG A 130 -13.97 9.97 0.79
N ALA A 131 -14.67 8.85 0.74
CA ALA A 131 -15.45 8.41 -0.42
C ALA A 131 -16.83 7.88 0.00
N PRO A 132 -17.65 8.63 0.75
CA PRO A 132 -18.89 8.13 1.33
C PRO A 132 -19.92 7.69 0.30
N ASN A 133 -20.70 6.69 0.69
CA ASN A 133 -21.94 6.34 0.02
C ASN A 133 -22.99 7.47 0.15
N PRO A 134 -23.91 7.60 -0.82
CA PRO A 134 -24.25 6.63 -1.88
C PRO A 134 -23.39 6.72 -3.15
N PHE A 135 -22.41 7.63 -3.22
CA PHE A 135 -21.68 7.87 -4.46
C PHE A 135 -20.66 6.77 -4.78
N TRP A 136 -19.91 6.30 -3.79
CA TRP A 136 -18.82 5.34 -4.03
C TRP A 136 -19.26 4.08 -4.76
N ASP A 137 -20.27 3.37 -4.22
CA ASP A 137 -20.72 2.11 -4.83
C ASP A 137 -21.32 2.32 -6.22
N LYS A 138 -21.92 3.49 -6.47
CA LYS A 138 -22.44 3.83 -7.79
C LYS A 138 -21.32 4.11 -8.78
N LEU A 139 -20.36 4.97 -8.43
CA LEU A 139 -19.28 5.41 -9.33
C LEU A 139 -18.24 4.31 -9.58
N MET A 140 -18.09 3.37 -8.63
CA MET A 140 -17.18 2.22 -8.74
C MET A 140 -17.89 0.92 -9.14
N MET A 141 -19.15 1.00 -9.59
CA MET A 141 -19.98 -0.18 -9.79
C MET A 141 -19.36 -1.15 -10.81
N GLY A 142 -19.12 -2.39 -10.37
CA GLY A 142 -18.46 -3.44 -11.13
C GLY A 142 -17.01 -3.69 -10.73
N HIS A 143 -16.41 -2.80 -9.92
CA HIS A 143 -15.06 -2.98 -9.42
C HIS A 143 -15.04 -3.69 -8.05
N GLY A 144 -14.02 -4.53 -7.81
CA GLY A 144 -13.89 -5.30 -6.56
C GLY A 144 -13.71 -4.44 -5.30
N PHE A 145 -13.37 -3.16 -5.45
CA PHE A 145 -13.25 -2.23 -4.31
C PHE A 145 -14.61 -1.82 -3.71
N THR A 146 -15.72 -2.15 -4.36
CA THR A 146 -17.07 -2.03 -3.78
C THR A 146 -17.35 -3.11 -2.71
N LYS A 147 -16.48 -4.11 -2.58
CA LYS A 147 -16.62 -5.17 -1.56
C LYS A 147 -16.09 -4.75 -0.21
N GLU A 148 -14.92 -4.12 -0.21
CA GLU A 148 -14.36 -3.47 0.97
C GLU A 148 -13.20 -2.57 0.53
N HIS A 149 -13.12 -1.35 1.04
CA HIS A 149 -12.02 -0.42 0.85
C HIS A 149 -11.73 0.44 2.09
N ASN A 150 -11.04 -0.15 3.05
CA ASN A 150 -10.63 0.56 4.26
C ASN A 150 -9.59 1.66 4.04
N LEU A 151 -9.59 2.65 4.94
CA LEU A 151 -8.50 3.59 5.17
C LEU A 151 -7.23 2.87 5.63
N THR A 152 -6.09 3.50 5.39
CA THR A 152 -4.78 2.98 5.79
C THR A 152 -4.53 3.10 7.29
N ARG A 153 -3.97 2.05 7.92
CA ARG A 153 -3.42 2.05 9.28
C ARG A 153 -1.90 1.83 9.30
N SER A 154 -1.30 1.59 10.47
CA SER A 154 0.15 1.42 10.64
C SER A 154 0.74 0.35 9.71
N HIS A 155 1.96 0.61 9.21
CA HIS A 155 2.61 -0.19 8.16
C HIS A 155 2.89 -1.65 8.53
N ASN A 156 3.12 -1.96 9.80
CA ASN A 156 3.33 -3.33 10.28
C ASN A 156 2.15 -4.27 9.95
N TRP A 157 0.96 -3.72 9.70
CA TRP A 157 -0.24 -4.49 9.35
C TRP A 157 -0.44 -4.74 7.86
N MET A 158 0.35 -4.12 6.98
CA MET A 158 -0.03 -4.06 5.55
C MET A 158 -0.18 -5.44 4.88
N LEU A 159 0.64 -6.42 5.25
CA LEU A 159 0.51 -7.78 4.74
C LEU A 159 -0.73 -8.47 5.32
N ILE A 160 -0.94 -8.35 6.63
CA ILE A 160 -2.11 -8.93 7.31
C ILE A 160 -3.39 -8.36 6.70
N ASP A 161 -3.52 -7.03 6.62
CA ASP A 161 -4.70 -6.35 6.07
C ASP A 161 -4.95 -6.74 4.61
N HIS A 162 -3.90 -6.91 3.82
CA HIS A 162 -4.06 -7.39 2.44
C HIS A 162 -4.66 -8.80 2.38
N LEU A 163 -4.32 -9.68 3.31
CA LEU A 163 -4.80 -11.06 3.35
C LEU A 163 -6.26 -11.15 3.81
N ILE A 164 -6.67 -10.31 4.75
CA ILE A 164 -8.00 -10.40 5.38
C ILE A 164 -9.05 -9.46 4.78
N VAL A 165 -8.68 -8.55 3.88
CA VAL A 165 -9.65 -7.64 3.25
C VAL A 165 -10.55 -8.40 2.29
N ASP A 166 -11.85 -8.15 2.34
CA ASP A 166 -12.89 -8.97 1.70
C ASP A 166 -12.80 -8.93 0.19
N ARG A 167 -12.19 -7.88 -0.39
CA ARG A 167 -11.94 -7.81 -1.84
C ARG A 167 -10.79 -8.71 -2.33
N ALA A 168 -9.93 -9.22 -1.44
CA ALA A 168 -8.66 -9.82 -1.83
C ALA A 168 -8.75 -11.34 -2.02
N TYR A 169 -9.00 -12.09 -0.95
CA TYR A 169 -8.96 -13.56 -0.94
C TYR A 169 -10.33 -14.19 -0.65
N GLY A 170 -11.42 -13.46 -0.89
CA GLY A 170 -12.76 -14.02 -0.77
C GLY A 170 -13.16 -14.45 0.65
N GLY A 171 -12.55 -13.90 1.69
CA GLY A 171 -12.73 -14.33 3.08
C GLY A 171 -11.92 -15.57 3.50
N ARG A 172 -11.00 -16.06 2.65
CA ARG A 172 -10.17 -17.26 2.92
C ARG A 172 -9.32 -17.13 4.18
N PHE A 173 -8.68 -15.99 4.37
CA PHE A 173 -7.82 -15.72 5.53
C PHE A 173 -8.54 -14.86 6.55
N GLN A 174 -8.43 -15.21 7.83
CA GLN A 174 -9.05 -14.50 8.95
C GLN A 174 -8.14 -14.54 10.18
N GLY A 175 -8.39 -13.64 11.16
CA GLY A 175 -7.70 -13.68 12.45
C GLY A 175 -7.93 -15.01 13.17
N LYS A 176 -6.87 -15.61 13.74
CA LYS A 176 -6.99 -16.85 14.53
C LYS A 176 -7.92 -16.65 15.72
N ASN A 177 -7.76 -15.54 16.42
CA ASN A 177 -8.53 -15.19 17.61
C ASN A 177 -9.66 -14.19 17.31
N SER A 178 -10.28 -14.31 16.13
CA SER A 178 -11.29 -13.34 15.66
C SER A 178 -10.70 -11.92 15.75
N TRP A 179 -11.50 -10.92 16.13
CA TRP A 179 -11.12 -9.51 16.29
C TRP A 179 -9.97 -9.23 17.26
N GLN A 180 -9.58 -10.18 18.12
CA GLN A 180 -8.39 -10.00 18.98
C GLN A 180 -7.09 -9.92 18.18
N TYR A 181 -7.09 -10.32 16.90
CA TYR A 181 -5.95 -10.14 15.99
C TYR A 181 -5.46 -8.69 15.94
N LEU A 182 -6.32 -7.71 16.24
CA LEU A 182 -5.97 -6.28 16.28
C LEU A 182 -4.93 -5.93 17.35
N PHE A 183 -4.80 -6.74 18.39
CA PHE A 183 -3.86 -6.54 19.49
C PHE A 183 -2.67 -7.51 19.45
N GLU A 184 -2.70 -8.47 18.53
CA GLU A 184 -1.60 -9.37 18.29
C GLU A 184 -0.43 -8.66 17.60
N LYS A 185 0.75 -9.26 17.67
CA LYS A 185 1.96 -8.73 17.05
C LYS A 185 2.74 -9.87 16.44
N GLY A 186 3.46 -9.58 15.37
CA GLY A 186 4.37 -10.54 14.76
C GLY A 186 4.01 -10.84 13.31
N LYS A 187 4.24 -12.09 12.92
CA LYS A 187 4.19 -12.52 11.52
C LYS A 187 2.77 -12.81 11.08
N ALA A 188 2.49 -12.65 9.77
CA ALA A 188 1.16 -12.86 9.21
C ALA A 188 0.54 -14.20 9.62
N TRP A 189 1.29 -15.31 9.53
CA TRP A 189 0.80 -16.65 9.84
C TRP A 189 0.86 -17.03 11.33
N GLU A 190 1.44 -16.18 12.17
CA GLU A 190 1.26 -16.28 13.62
C GLU A 190 -0.13 -15.76 14.01
N VAL A 191 -0.61 -14.73 13.32
CA VAL A 191 -1.88 -14.01 13.59
C VAL A 191 -3.08 -14.57 12.81
N LEU A 192 -2.85 -15.05 11.59
CA LEU A 192 -3.91 -15.45 10.65
C LEU A 192 -4.04 -16.96 10.52
N LYS A 193 -5.27 -17.40 10.27
CA LYS A 193 -5.59 -18.77 9.82
C LYS A 193 -6.08 -18.75 8.38
N ASP A 194 -5.88 -19.90 7.74
CA ASP A 194 -6.48 -20.26 6.46
C ASP A 194 -7.71 -21.11 6.74
N ASN A 195 -8.90 -20.61 6.40
CA ASN A 195 -10.14 -21.34 6.63
C ASN A 195 -10.36 -22.47 5.59
N TYR A 196 -9.57 -22.50 4.51
CA TYR A 196 -9.74 -23.45 3.40
C TYR A 196 -8.38 -23.99 2.94
N PRO A 197 -7.58 -24.63 3.82
CA PRO A 197 -6.20 -25.01 3.56
C PRO A 197 -6.03 -25.97 2.38
N ASP A 198 -7.01 -26.85 2.17
CA ASP A 198 -7.00 -27.87 1.11
C ASP A 198 -7.51 -27.35 -0.24
N VAL A 199 -8.11 -26.15 -0.27
CA VAL A 199 -8.63 -25.52 -1.49
C VAL A 199 -7.55 -24.67 -2.14
N LYS A 200 -7.10 -25.11 -3.33
CA LYS A 200 -6.12 -24.37 -4.15
C LYS A 200 -6.75 -23.28 -5.01
N GLU A 201 -8.06 -23.35 -5.25
CA GLU A 201 -8.77 -22.40 -6.09
C GLU A 201 -8.84 -21.03 -5.40
N HIS A 202 -8.51 -19.98 -6.16
CA HIS A 202 -8.66 -18.60 -5.71
C HIS A 202 -10.04 -18.06 -6.09
N LYS A 203 -10.98 -18.03 -5.15
CA LYS A 203 -12.34 -17.57 -5.38
C LYS A 203 -12.93 -16.83 -4.17
N ALA A 204 -14.13 -16.28 -4.35
CA ALA A 204 -14.95 -15.81 -3.24
C ALA A 204 -15.51 -17.01 -2.46
N PHE A 205 -15.28 -17.05 -1.15
CA PHE A 205 -15.81 -18.09 -0.25
C PHE A 205 -17.03 -17.59 0.55
N ILE A 206 -17.11 -16.28 0.78
CA ILE A 206 -18.24 -15.64 1.46
C ILE A 206 -19.00 -14.69 0.52
N PRO A 207 -20.31 -14.48 0.71
CA PRO A 207 -21.06 -13.45 -0.01
C PRO A 207 -20.43 -12.06 0.17
N GLN A 208 -20.63 -11.18 -0.81
CA GLN A 208 -20.09 -9.81 -0.81
C GLN A 208 -18.56 -9.69 -0.65
N SER A 209 -17.82 -10.73 -1.01
CA SER A 209 -16.36 -10.69 -1.13
C SER A 209 -15.91 -10.75 -2.60
N ALA A 210 -14.61 -10.58 -2.85
CA ALA A 210 -14.00 -10.76 -4.15
C ALA A 210 -12.65 -11.46 -4.07
N ALA A 211 -12.23 -11.97 -5.22
CA ALA A 211 -10.99 -12.68 -5.45
C ALA A 211 -9.98 -11.82 -6.24
N ALA A 212 -9.78 -10.56 -5.85
CA ALA A 212 -8.98 -9.61 -6.64
C ALA A 212 -7.47 -9.72 -6.42
N ALA A 213 -7.01 -10.40 -5.36
CA ALA A 213 -5.60 -10.55 -5.09
C ALA A 213 -4.88 -11.35 -6.19
N ASN A 214 -3.64 -10.97 -6.45
CA ASN A 214 -2.76 -11.65 -7.38
C ASN A 214 -1.30 -11.38 -6.97
N PRO A 215 -0.31 -12.07 -7.56
CA PRO A 215 1.08 -12.00 -7.11
C PRO A 215 1.70 -10.59 -7.12
N VAL A 216 1.27 -9.70 -8.03
CA VAL A 216 1.82 -8.34 -8.13
C VAL A 216 1.45 -7.48 -6.92
N CYS A 217 0.27 -7.70 -6.33
CA CYS A 217 -0.17 -6.97 -5.14
C CYS A 217 0.87 -7.07 -4.00
N LEU A 218 1.54 -8.20 -3.88
CA LEU A 218 2.46 -8.49 -2.78
C LEU A 218 3.76 -7.71 -2.87
N GLN A 219 4.15 -7.23 -4.06
CA GLN A 219 5.34 -6.37 -4.24
C GLN A 219 5.28 -5.09 -3.39
N CYS A 220 4.07 -4.59 -3.12
CA CYS A 220 3.83 -3.41 -2.29
C CYS A 220 3.40 -3.76 -0.85
N LYS A 221 3.59 -5.00 -0.41
CA LYS A 221 3.17 -5.49 0.93
C LYS A 221 4.31 -6.19 1.65
N SER A 222 5.08 -6.99 0.93
CA SER A 222 6.24 -7.70 1.44
C SER A 222 7.31 -7.80 0.34
N GLN A 223 8.55 -7.99 0.76
CA GLN A 223 9.66 -8.36 -0.09
C GLN A 223 10.35 -9.62 0.47
N ASP A 224 9.66 -10.42 1.28
CA ASP A 224 10.15 -11.75 1.71
C ASP A 224 10.48 -12.64 0.50
N HIS A 225 9.78 -12.46 -0.62
CA HIS A 225 9.99 -13.17 -1.87
C HIS A 225 11.04 -12.52 -2.81
N ILE A 226 11.81 -11.52 -2.37
CA ILE A 226 12.79 -10.78 -3.22
C ILE A 226 13.83 -11.68 -3.91
N LEU A 227 14.12 -12.85 -3.33
CA LEU A 227 15.06 -13.84 -3.88
C LEU A 227 14.38 -14.96 -4.70
N LYS A 228 13.06 -14.85 -4.89
CA LYS A 228 12.19 -15.87 -5.48
C LYS A 228 11.35 -15.32 -6.64
N TRP A 229 11.45 -14.03 -6.92
CA TRP A 229 10.69 -13.29 -7.92
C TRP A 229 11.64 -12.65 -8.94
N ALA A 230 11.44 -12.97 -10.21
CA ALA A 230 12.18 -12.36 -11.31
C ALA A 230 11.73 -10.92 -11.55
N TYR A 231 12.59 -10.10 -12.14
CA TYR A 231 12.27 -8.72 -12.47
C TYR A 231 10.97 -8.60 -13.28
N MET A 232 10.08 -7.70 -12.85
CA MET A 232 8.71 -7.52 -13.34
C MET A 232 7.74 -8.67 -13.04
N GLY A 233 8.21 -9.77 -12.47
CA GLY A 233 7.44 -10.99 -12.24
C GLY A 233 7.27 -11.84 -13.48
N ASP A 234 8.19 -11.75 -14.43
CA ASP A 234 8.12 -12.58 -15.63
C ASP A 234 8.20 -14.08 -15.25
N PRO A 235 7.40 -14.93 -15.90
CA PRO A 235 7.41 -16.36 -15.68
C PRO A 235 8.64 -16.98 -16.36
N VAL A 236 9.79 -16.91 -15.69
CA VAL A 236 11.06 -17.46 -16.16
C VAL A 236 11.51 -18.64 -15.30
N GLU A 237 12.30 -19.53 -15.89
CA GLU A 237 12.88 -20.67 -15.19
C GLU A 237 13.71 -20.22 -13.96
N GLY A 238 13.65 -21.00 -12.88
CA GLY A 238 14.36 -20.72 -11.63
C GLY A 238 13.67 -19.71 -10.70
N ALA A 239 12.76 -18.86 -11.20
CA ALA A 239 11.91 -18.03 -10.36
C ALA A 239 10.76 -18.86 -9.79
N ARG A 240 10.65 -18.90 -8.45
CA ARG A 240 9.57 -19.65 -7.79
C ARG A 240 8.21 -18.98 -7.99
N TRP A 241 8.21 -17.65 -8.02
CA TRP A 241 7.00 -16.83 -8.11
C TRP A 241 7.08 -15.86 -9.28
N SER A 242 5.94 -15.66 -9.94
CA SER A 242 5.73 -14.78 -11.09
C SER A 242 4.35 -14.15 -11.03
N ARG A 243 4.03 -13.23 -11.96
CA ARG A 243 2.68 -12.63 -12.08
C ARG A 243 1.57 -13.67 -12.27
N THR A 244 1.89 -14.83 -12.83
CA THR A 244 0.95 -15.91 -13.14
C THR A 244 0.89 -17.01 -12.09
N SER A 245 1.65 -16.89 -11.00
CA SER A 245 1.61 -17.87 -9.90
C SER A 245 0.25 -17.90 -9.20
N ASN A 246 -0.08 -19.05 -8.62
CA ASN A 246 -1.18 -19.13 -7.68
C ASN A 246 -0.85 -18.28 -6.45
N VAL A 247 -1.55 -17.15 -6.29
CA VAL A 247 -1.28 -16.22 -5.20
C VAL A 247 -1.59 -16.80 -3.82
N VAL A 248 -2.51 -17.77 -3.71
CA VAL A 248 -2.80 -18.48 -2.44
C VAL A 248 -1.57 -19.25 -1.95
N GLU A 249 -0.83 -19.87 -2.86
CA GLU A 249 0.40 -20.58 -2.52
C GLU A 249 1.57 -19.62 -2.27
N LEU A 250 1.63 -18.52 -3.04
CA LEU A 250 2.65 -17.50 -2.85
C LEU A 250 2.57 -16.88 -1.45
N VAL A 251 1.38 -16.47 -0.99
CA VAL A 251 1.28 -15.76 0.29
C VAL A 251 1.70 -16.60 1.49
N LYS A 252 1.57 -17.92 1.42
CA LYS A 252 2.06 -18.84 2.48
C LYS A 252 3.59 -18.74 2.67
N ASP A 253 4.30 -18.23 1.66
CA ASP A 253 5.75 -17.99 1.68
C ASP A 253 6.14 -16.60 2.20
N LEU A 254 5.16 -15.76 2.58
CA LEU A 254 5.36 -14.40 3.10
C LEU A 254 5.00 -14.33 4.59
N GLN A 255 5.71 -13.51 5.36
CA GLN A 255 5.59 -13.43 6.82
C GLN A 255 5.53 -11.98 7.32
N HIS A 256 6.27 -11.07 6.69
CA HIS A 256 6.52 -9.72 7.19
C HIS A 256 5.98 -8.64 6.23
N GLY A 257 5.34 -7.62 6.79
CA GLY A 257 4.94 -6.41 6.07
C GLY A 257 6.07 -5.38 5.99
N LEU A 258 6.37 -4.86 4.80
CA LEU A 258 7.45 -3.87 4.56
C LEU A 258 8.76 -4.20 5.27
N ASN A 259 9.58 -5.04 4.64
CA ASN A 259 10.90 -5.37 5.17
C ASN A 259 11.81 -4.13 5.18
N CYS A 260 12.69 -4.00 6.17
CA CYS A 260 13.62 -2.86 6.30
C CYS A 260 14.49 -2.69 5.04
N PHE A 261 14.86 -3.82 4.42
CA PHE A 261 15.70 -3.82 3.23
C PHE A 261 14.97 -3.33 1.96
N THR A 262 13.67 -3.06 2.02
CA THR A 262 12.93 -2.44 0.91
C THR A 262 13.50 -1.05 0.57
N CYS A 263 13.98 -0.33 1.59
CA CYS A 263 14.51 1.04 1.45
C CYS A 263 16.03 1.12 1.70
N HIS A 264 16.61 0.12 2.35
CA HIS A 264 18.03 0.09 2.74
C HIS A 264 18.73 -1.13 2.14
N ASP A 265 19.84 -0.93 1.45
CA ASP A 265 20.63 -2.07 1.00
C ASP A 265 21.26 -2.79 2.20
N PRO A 266 21.01 -4.10 2.42
CA PRO A 266 21.50 -4.78 3.61
C PRO A 266 23.01 -5.00 3.56
N HIS A 267 23.64 -4.95 2.38
CA HIS A 267 25.08 -5.13 2.23
C HIS A 267 25.83 -3.81 2.38
N ALA A 268 25.32 -2.73 1.78
CA ALA A 268 26.00 -1.43 1.77
C ALA A 268 25.51 -0.44 2.84
N ALA A 269 24.33 -0.67 3.42
CA ALA A 269 23.58 0.30 4.24
C ALA A 269 23.30 1.63 3.50
N LYS A 270 23.13 1.56 2.17
CA LYS A 270 22.84 2.71 1.30
C LYS A 270 21.34 2.81 1.00
N PRO A 271 20.79 4.01 0.72
CA PRO A 271 19.41 4.15 0.28
C PRO A 271 19.20 3.44 -1.07
N ARG A 272 18.08 2.73 -1.19
CA ARG A 272 17.73 2.01 -2.41
C ARG A 272 16.23 1.93 -2.64
N ILE A 273 15.87 1.49 -3.83
CA ILE A 273 14.58 0.91 -4.18
C ILE A 273 14.77 -0.52 -4.72
N VAL A 274 13.79 -1.38 -4.47
CA VAL A 274 13.73 -2.78 -4.93
C VAL A 274 12.46 -3.07 -5.73
N ARG A 275 11.45 -2.19 -5.68
CA ARG A 275 10.21 -2.35 -6.45
C ARG A 275 10.51 -2.30 -7.95
N ASP A 276 10.36 -3.44 -8.60
CA ASP A 276 10.63 -3.62 -10.02
C ASP A 276 9.83 -2.67 -10.92
N GLY A 277 8.53 -2.49 -10.67
CA GLY A 277 7.67 -1.55 -11.42
C GLY A 277 8.11 -0.09 -11.34
N LEU A 278 8.67 0.35 -10.20
CA LEU A 278 9.27 1.69 -10.09
C LEU A 278 10.58 1.75 -10.88
N ILE A 279 11.46 0.77 -10.71
CA ILE A 279 12.73 0.72 -11.46
C ILE A 279 12.45 0.72 -12.98
N ASP A 280 11.44 -0.03 -13.42
CA ASP A 280 10.99 -0.06 -14.82
C ASP A 280 10.57 1.34 -15.27
N ALA A 281 9.68 1.99 -14.53
CA ALA A 281 9.23 3.34 -14.86
C ALA A 281 10.37 4.38 -14.95
N LEU A 282 11.38 4.27 -14.08
CA LEU A 282 12.53 5.17 -14.08
C LEU A 282 13.61 4.82 -15.12
N THR A 283 13.48 3.69 -15.81
CA THR A 283 14.44 3.24 -16.83
C THR A 283 13.82 3.03 -18.21
N ARG A 284 12.53 3.35 -18.39
CA ARG A 284 11.90 3.33 -19.70
C ARG A 284 12.61 4.29 -20.66
N PRO A 285 12.86 3.89 -21.93
CA PRO A 285 13.58 4.72 -22.89
C PRO A 285 12.93 6.07 -23.21
N ASP A 286 11.61 6.18 -23.07
CA ASP A 286 10.86 7.42 -23.33
C ASP A 286 11.12 8.52 -22.30
N GLY A 287 11.62 8.16 -21.11
CA GLY A 287 11.97 9.12 -20.06
C GLY A 287 10.80 10.00 -19.62
N ASP A 288 9.55 9.53 -19.72
CA ASP A 288 8.36 10.37 -19.55
C ASP A 288 7.68 10.15 -18.19
N THR A 289 8.44 10.35 -17.12
CA THR A 289 7.92 10.33 -15.74
C THR A 289 8.17 11.66 -15.02
N LEU A 290 7.48 11.87 -13.90
CA LEU A 290 7.72 13.04 -13.04
C LEU A 290 9.16 13.11 -12.53
N TRP A 291 9.79 11.96 -12.28
CA TRP A 291 11.21 11.91 -11.88
C TRP A 291 12.13 12.41 -12.99
N HIS A 292 11.91 12.02 -14.24
CA HIS A 292 12.71 12.51 -15.36
C HIS A 292 12.57 14.03 -15.56
N LYS A 293 11.37 14.56 -15.31
CA LYS A 293 11.06 15.99 -15.42
C LYS A 293 11.58 16.83 -14.26
N ASP A 294 12.00 16.21 -13.15
CA ASP A 294 12.60 16.92 -12.02
C ASP A 294 14.09 17.23 -12.31
N PRO A 295 14.48 18.52 -12.43
CA PRO A 295 15.88 18.89 -12.68
C PRO A 295 16.79 18.59 -11.46
N LYS A 296 16.22 18.38 -10.27
CA LYS A 296 16.93 18.04 -9.03
C LYS A 296 16.80 16.56 -8.67
N ARG A 297 16.35 15.73 -9.62
CA ARG A 297 16.13 14.30 -9.43
C ARG A 297 17.34 13.60 -8.83
N THR A 298 17.06 12.63 -7.98
CA THR A 298 18.04 11.74 -7.37
C THR A 298 18.53 10.76 -8.41
N GLY A 299 19.85 10.68 -8.62
CA GLY A 299 20.47 9.71 -9.52
C GLY A 299 20.27 8.29 -9.00
N ILE A 300 20.06 7.35 -9.93
CA ILE A 300 19.89 5.93 -9.61
C ILE A 300 20.99 5.10 -10.29
N LYS A 301 21.57 4.15 -9.55
CA LYS A 301 22.43 3.09 -10.10
C LYS A 301 21.65 1.78 -10.04
N VAL A 302 21.17 1.33 -11.20
CA VAL A 302 20.51 0.02 -11.31
C VAL A 302 21.56 -1.08 -11.28
N ILE A 303 21.31 -2.09 -10.45
CA ILE A 303 22.21 -3.22 -10.23
C ILE A 303 21.41 -4.49 -10.50
N ASP A 304 21.90 -5.31 -11.43
CA ASP A 304 21.47 -6.69 -11.54
C ASP A 304 22.11 -7.50 -10.40
N MET A 305 21.27 -8.06 -9.54
CA MET A 305 21.71 -8.83 -8.38
C MET A 305 21.73 -10.35 -8.68
N GLY A 306 21.71 -10.72 -9.96
CA GLY A 306 21.61 -12.08 -10.47
C GLY A 306 22.73 -12.99 -9.99
N MET A 307 22.33 -14.09 -9.33
CA MET A 307 23.08 -15.32 -9.05
C MET A 307 22.12 -16.53 -8.88
N ARG A 308 20.83 -16.35 -9.21
CA ARG A 308 19.76 -17.32 -8.91
C ARG A 308 19.16 -18.00 -10.15
N GLY A 309 19.75 -17.79 -11.32
CA GLY A 309 19.25 -18.31 -12.60
C GLY A 309 18.23 -17.40 -13.28
N PHE A 310 17.90 -16.26 -12.69
CA PHE A 310 17.03 -15.24 -13.27
C PHE A 310 17.47 -13.84 -12.86
N THR A 311 17.12 -12.85 -13.68
CA THR A 311 17.38 -11.44 -13.40
C THR A 311 16.50 -10.92 -12.29
N ARG A 312 17.11 -10.25 -11.32
CA ARG A 312 16.42 -9.40 -10.34
C ARG A 312 17.22 -8.11 -10.20
N LYS A 313 16.54 -6.98 -10.10
CA LYS A 313 17.21 -5.67 -10.04
C LYS A 313 16.90 -4.96 -8.74
N ILE A 314 17.87 -4.18 -8.28
CA ILE A 314 17.67 -3.10 -7.31
C ILE A 314 18.17 -1.80 -7.94
N ALA A 315 17.83 -0.66 -7.37
CA ALA A 315 18.49 0.59 -7.72
C ALA A 315 18.97 1.30 -6.44
N LEU A 316 20.28 1.53 -6.35
CA LEU A 316 20.84 2.40 -5.32
C LEU A 316 20.54 3.86 -5.67
N LEU A 317 20.27 4.66 -4.64
CA LEU A 317 20.06 6.10 -4.78
C LEU A 317 21.36 6.84 -4.41
N ASP A 318 21.72 7.87 -5.18
CA ASP A 318 22.90 8.70 -4.89
C ASP A 318 22.75 9.55 -3.61
N LYS A 319 21.51 9.90 -3.26
CA LYS A 319 21.11 10.53 -2.00
C LYS A 319 19.82 9.89 -1.46
N TYR A 320 19.54 10.10 -0.19
CA TYR A 320 18.24 9.73 0.38
C TYR A 320 17.14 10.58 -0.28
N ASP A 321 16.21 9.91 -0.95
CA ASP A 321 15.03 10.53 -1.56
C ASP A 321 13.79 9.72 -1.23
N THR A 322 13.03 10.21 -0.28
CA THR A 322 11.82 9.52 0.20
C THR A 322 10.68 9.57 -0.80
N ARG A 323 10.72 10.45 -1.81
CA ARG A 323 9.77 10.41 -2.93
C ARG A 323 9.93 9.12 -3.74
N LEU A 324 11.16 8.60 -3.85
CA LEU A 324 11.44 7.32 -4.49
C LEU A 324 11.25 6.14 -3.53
N GLN A 325 11.72 6.24 -2.28
CA GLN A 325 11.59 5.14 -1.32
C GLN A 325 10.13 4.84 -0.95
N CYS A 326 9.33 5.88 -0.68
CA CYS A 326 7.89 5.74 -0.44
C CYS A 326 7.14 5.44 -1.74
N GLY A 327 7.60 5.98 -2.87
CA GLY A 327 7.06 5.75 -4.22
C GLY A 327 7.24 4.32 -4.74
N GLN A 328 7.84 3.41 -3.96
CA GLN A 328 7.78 1.97 -4.23
C GLN A 328 6.38 1.39 -4.04
N CYS A 329 5.56 2.05 -3.22
CA CYS A 329 4.20 1.62 -2.90
C CYS A 329 3.20 2.76 -3.06
N HIS A 330 3.51 3.96 -2.57
CA HIS A 330 2.63 5.12 -2.58
C HIS A 330 2.62 5.84 -3.94
N VAL A 331 2.13 5.11 -4.93
CA VAL A 331 1.99 5.52 -6.33
C VAL A 331 0.68 5.03 -6.91
N GLU A 332 0.32 5.57 -8.08
CA GLU A 332 -0.62 4.93 -9.00
C GLU A 332 0.03 3.72 -9.70
N TYR A 333 -0.74 2.66 -9.96
CA TYR A 333 -0.21 1.45 -10.58
C TYR A 333 -1.28 0.50 -11.13
N ASN A 334 -0.90 -0.26 -12.17
CA ASN A 334 -1.54 -1.53 -12.47
C ASN A 334 -0.92 -2.64 -11.62
N CYS A 335 -1.77 -3.40 -10.93
CA CYS A 335 -1.41 -4.68 -10.32
C CYS A 335 -2.45 -5.76 -10.64
N ASN A 336 -3.13 -5.69 -11.78
CA ASN A 336 -4.35 -6.45 -12.02
C ASN A 336 -4.53 -6.73 -13.51
N PRO A 337 -5.35 -7.75 -13.86
CA PRO A 337 -5.84 -7.87 -15.22
C PRO A 337 -6.76 -6.70 -15.57
N GLY A 338 -7.04 -6.53 -16.85
CA GLY A 338 -7.86 -5.43 -17.35
C GLY A 338 -8.25 -5.61 -18.81
N TYR A 339 -8.59 -4.51 -19.44
CA TYR A 339 -9.06 -4.42 -20.80
C TYR A 339 -8.13 -3.54 -21.63
N ASP A 340 -7.78 -4.02 -22.81
CA ASP A 340 -7.28 -3.15 -23.87
C ASP A 340 -8.48 -2.40 -24.48
N PRO A 341 -8.56 -1.05 -24.38
CA PRO A 341 -9.68 -0.28 -24.89
C PRO A 341 -9.84 -0.36 -26.41
N LYS A 342 -8.82 -0.82 -27.14
CA LYS A 342 -8.89 -1.06 -28.60
C LYS A 342 -9.52 -2.41 -28.94
N ASN A 343 -9.71 -3.30 -27.96
CA ASN A 343 -10.36 -4.58 -28.17
C ASN A 343 -11.89 -4.42 -28.05
N PRO A 344 -12.67 -4.73 -29.11
CA PRO A 344 -14.12 -4.60 -29.09
C PRO A 344 -14.80 -5.61 -28.14
N ASN A 345 -14.15 -6.74 -27.85
CA ASN A 345 -14.70 -7.76 -26.96
C ASN A 345 -14.35 -7.44 -25.50
N THR A 346 -15.35 -6.95 -24.77
CA THR A 346 -15.27 -6.62 -23.34
C THR A 346 -15.97 -7.64 -22.43
N SER A 347 -16.22 -8.86 -22.92
CA SER A 347 -16.86 -9.94 -22.13
C SER A 347 -15.93 -10.56 -21.08
N LYS A 348 -14.62 -10.44 -21.28
CA LYS A 348 -13.56 -10.93 -20.39
C LYS A 348 -12.36 -9.99 -20.46
N TYR A 349 -11.48 -10.06 -19.47
CA TYR A 349 -10.20 -9.35 -19.51
C TYR A 349 -9.40 -9.76 -20.74
N SER A 350 -9.08 -8.79 -21.59
CA SER A 350 -8.19 -8.97 -22.74
C SER A 350 -6.71 -8.83 -22.34
N VAL A 351 -6.43 -8.18 -21.21
CA VAL A 351 -5.12 -8.11 -20.58
C VAL A 351 -5.13 -9.02 -19.35
N THR A 352 -4.46 -10.16 -19.44
CA THR A 352 -4.35 -11.13 -18.33
C THR A 352 -3.06 -10.91 -17.54
N MET A 353 -2.94 -11.53 -16.36
CA MET A 353 -1.74 -11.41 -15.51
C MET A 353 -0.43 -11.86 -16.17
N ALA A 354 -0.48 -12.59 -17.30
CA ALA A 354 0.71 -12.91 -18.08
C ALA A 354 1.32 -11.67 -18.74
N ASP A 355 0.51 -10.66 -19.08
CA ASP A 355 0.93 -9.42 -19.71
C ASP A 355 1.76 -8.56 -18.74
N ARG A 356 2.80 -7.89 -19.22
CA ARG A 356 3.61 -6.98 -18.40
C ARG A 356 2.86 -5.74 -17.95
N ARG A 357 1.80 -5.33 -18.68
CA ARG A 357 0.92 -4.21 -18.30
C ARG A 357 0.27 -4.40 -16.94
N THR A 358 0.19 -5.62 -16.40
CA THR A 358 -0.40 -5.87 -15.08
C THR A 358 0.58 -5.64 -13.91
N ASN A 359 1.81 -5.19 -14.19
CA ASN A 359 2.75 -4.67 -13.20
C ASN A 359 3.38 -3.40 -13.78
N HIS A 360 2.67 -2.28 -13.69
CA HIS A 360 3.04 -1.05 -14.40
C HIS A 360 2.86 0.18 -13.52
N PHE A 361 3.89 1.03 -13.44
CA PHE A 361 3.79 2.35 -12.80
C PHE A 361 3.80 3.44 -13.88
N PRO A 362 2.75 4.27 -14.01
CA PRO A 362 2.80 5.44 -14.89
C PRO A 362 3.76 6.49 -14.38
N TYR A 363 3.77 6.73 -13.06
CA TYR A 363 4.57 7.77 -12.40
C TYR A 363 4.37 9.16 -13.04
N LYS A 364 3.10 9.49 -13.29
CA LYS A 364 2.59 10.71 -13.90
C LYS A 364 1.57 11.36 -12.97
N ASP A 365 1.45 12.68 -13.06
CA ASP A 365 0.36 13.38 -12.40
C ASP A 365 -1.00 13.05 -13.06
N VAL A 366 -2.07 13.45 -12.38
CA VAL A 366 -3.46 13.17 -12.78
C VAL A 366 -3.80 13.62 -14.21
N PHE A 367 -3.15 14.68 -14.72
CA PHE A 367 -3.48 15.24 -16.03
C PHE A 367 -2.89 14.46 -17.20
N GLY A 368 -1.84 13.67 -16.94
CA GLY A 368 -1.24 12.78 -17.93
C GLY A 368 -1.86 11.38 -18.02
N LEU A 369 -2.73 11.00 -17.07
CA LEU A 369 -3.18 9.61 -16.92
C LEU A 369 -4.11 9.13 -18.04
N TYR A 370 -5.02 9.98 -18.54
CA TYR A 370 -5.89 9.61 -19.65
C TYR A 370 -5.05 9.23 -20.88
N ASP A 371 -4.14 10.11 -21.32
CA ASP A 371 -3.28 9.85 -22.48
C ASP A 371 -2.39 8.62 -22.25
N HIS A 372 -1.83 8.51 -21.05
CA HIS A 372 -0.97 7.38 -20.70
C HIS A 372 -1.69 6.03 -20.80
N TYR A 373 -2.88 5.91 -20.22
CA TYR A 373 -3.58 4.62 -20.18
C TYR A 373 -4.40 4.33 -21.44
N VAL A 374 -4.95 5.34 -22.11
CA VAL A 374 -5.76 5.14 -23.32
C VAL A 374 -4.87 5.05 -24.56
N ASN A 375 -3.92 5.97 -24.72
CA ASN A 375 -3.16 6.09 -25.98
C ASN A 375 -1.82 5.34 -25.95
N LYS A 376 -1.09 5.39 -24.82
CA LYS A 376 0.26 4.79 -24.72
C LYS A 376 0.23 3.32 -24.29
N VAL A 377 -0.35 3.01 -23.14
CA VAL A 377 -0.37 1.65 -22.55
C VAL A 377 -1.52 0.81 -23.09
N SER A 378 -2.63 1.44 -23.48
CA SER A 378 -3.87 0.78 -23.90
C SER A 378 -4.35 -0.20 -22.82
N PHE A 379 -4.74 0.33 -21.66
CA PHE A 379 -5.20 -0.44 -20.51
C PHE A 379 -6.26 0.32 -19.69
N LEU A 380 -7.37 -0.33 -19.38
CA LEU A 380 -8.40 0.13 -18.44
C LEU A 380 -8.84 -1.04 -17.54
N ASP A 381 -9.14 -0.77 -16.29
CA ASP A 381 -9.29 -1.77 -15.24
C ASP A 381 -10.61 -2.54 -15.28
N PHE A 382 -11.73 -1.83 -15.48
CA PHE A 382 -13.05 -2.45 -15.36
C PHE A 382 -14.09 -1.84 -16.29
N LYS A 383 -15.14 -2.60 -16.56
CA LYS A 383 -16.34 -2.12 -17.25
C LYS A 383 -17.35 -1.67 -16.21
N HIS A 384 -17.72 -0.39 -16.23
CA HIS A 384 -18.73 0.13 -15.32
C HIS A 384 -20.11 -0.46 -15.65
N VAL A 385 -20.78 -1.04 -14.67
CA VAL A 385 -21.98 -1.88 -14.90
C VAL A 385 -23.13 -1.09 -15.54
N LEU A 386 -23.42 0.12 -15.07
CA LEU A 386 -24.56 0.91 -15.56
C LEU A 386 -24.30 1.51 -16.95
N THR A 387 -23.20 2.25 -17.09
CA THR A 387 -22.86 2.94 -18.33
C THR A 387 -22.41 1.96 -19.42
N GLY A 388 -21.69 0.89 -19.07
CA GLY A 388 -21.06 -0.05 -19.99
C GLY A 388 -19.72 0.44 -20.54
N GLY A 389 -19.25 1.63 -20.14
CA GLY A 389 -17.94 2.17 -20.53
C GLY A 389 -16.81 1.51 -19.72
N LEU A 390 -15.63 1.45 -20.31
CA LEU A 390 -14.41 1.03 -19.61
C LEU A 390 -13.87 2.19 -18.76
N LEU A 391 -13.47 1.89 -17.54
CA LEU A 391 -12.94 2.83 -16.56
C LEU A 391 -11.56 2.39 -16.07
N TRP A 392 -10.76 3.40 -15.73
CA TRP A 392 -9.51 3.27 -15.00
C TRP A 392 -9.78 3.24 -13.49
N LYS A 393 -8.94 2.52 -12.73
CA LYS A 393 -8.98 2.48 -11.27
C LYS A 393 -7.75 3.20 -10.72
N ALA A 394 -7.95 4.18 -9.84
CA ALA A 394 -6.89 4.90 -9.14
C ALA A 394 -6.42 4.16 -7.87
N GLN A 395 -5.12 4.18 -7.58
CA GLN A 395 -4.58 3.73 -6.30
C GLN A 395 -3.55 4.74 -5.79
N HIS A 396 -3.78 5.24 -4.56
CA HIS A 396 -2.88 6.03 -3.71
C HIS A 396 -1.66 6.70 -4.38
N PRO A 397 -1.85 7.70 -5.26
CA PRO A 397 -0.80 8.36 -6.03
C PRO A 397 -0.09 9.48 -5.25
N GLU A 398 0.33 9.22 -4.01
CA GLU A 398 0.91 10.28 -3.16
C GLU A 398 2.23 10.81 -3.70
N ALA A 399 3.12 9.93 -4.21
CA ALA A 399 4.40 10.37 -4.76
C ALA A 399 4.18 11.33 -5.94
N GLU A 400 3.37 10.92 -6.93
CA GLU A 400 3.08 11.72 -8.12
C GLU A 400 2.42 13.05 -7.78
N THR A 401 1.47 13.03 -6.83
CA THR A 401 0.82 14.24 -6.32
C THR A 401 1.83 15.21 -5.70
N PHE A 402 2.81 14.68 -4.97
CA PHE A 402 3.80 15.47 -4.25
C PHE A 402 4.86 16.12 -5.16
N TYR A 403 5.26 15.47 -6.28
CA TYR A 403 6.45 15.83 -7.09
C TYR A 403 6.54 17.29 -7.55
N ASN A 404 5.43 18.01 -7.66
CA ASN A 404 5.39 19.42 -8.09
C ASN A 404 4.77 20.38 -7.06
N SER A 405 4.54 19.89 -5.85
CA SER A 405 3.96 20.67 -4.76
C SER A 405 4.89 21.79 -4.29
N LYS A 406 4.34 22.76 -3.55
CA LYS A 406 5.13 23.81 -2.88
C LYS A 406 6.18 23.21 -1.93
N HIS A 407 5.83 22.17 -1.18
CA HIS A 407 6.75 21.51 -0.25
C HIS A 407 7.88 20.77 -0.99
N ALA A 408 7.57 20.03 -2.05
CA ALA A 408 8.60 19.36 -2.86
C ALA A 408 9.56 20.37 -3.52
N LYS A 409 9.02 21.47 -4.07
CA LYS A 409 9.83 22.56 -4.66
C LYS A 409 10.72 23.25 -3.63
N ALA A 410 10.29 23.31 -2.37
CA ALA A 410 11.07 23.81 -1.24
C ALA A 410 12.11 22.79 -0.72
N GLY A 411 12.17 21.57 -1.29
CA GLY A 411 13.14 20.54 -0.92
C GLY A 411 12.70 19.62 0.22
N ALA A 412 11.43 19.67 0.64
CA ALA A 412 10.91 18.70 1.60
C ALA A 412 10.69 17.33 0.94
N GLY A 413 11.00 16.26 1.66
CA GLY A 413 10.64 14.88 1.37
C GLY A 413 9.49 14.40 2.25
N CYS A 414 9.02 13.17 2.00
CA CYS A 414 7.96 12.54 2.78
C CYS A 414 8.36 12.39 4.26
N ASP A 415 9.64 12.16 4.54
CA ASP A 415 10.17 11.96 5.88
C ASP A 415 10.17 13.20 6.76
N ASN A 416 10.17 14.39 6.18
CA ASN A 416 10.07 15.62 6.95
C ASN A 416 8.71 15.72 7.67
N CYS A 417 7.67 15.08 7.13
CA CYS A 417 6.30 15.12 7.66
C CYS A 417 5.87 13.81 8.32
N HIS A 418 6.30 12.67 7.79
CA HIS A 418 5.76 11.36 8.21
C HIS A 418 6.71 10.53 9.06
N THR A 419 8.02 10.73 8.94
CA THR A 419 9.06 9.95 9.65
C THR A 419 10.18 10.87 10.13
N PRO A 420 9.88 11.86 10.99
CA PRO A 420 10.82 12.92 11.32
C PRO A 420 12.01 12.41 12.13
N LYS A 421 13.10 13.20 12.13
CA LYS A 421 14.18 13.01 13.11
C LYS A 421 13.69 13.32 14.51
N VAL A 422 13.92 12.37 15.42
CA VAL A 422 13.55 12.43 16.85
C VAL A 422 14.75 12.09 17.73
N LYS A 423 14.70 12.48 19.00
CA LYS A 423 15.71 12.14 20.00
C LYS A 423 15.24 10.96 20.84
N ASP A 424 16.06 9.92 20.92
CA ASP A 424 15.80 8.80 21.81
C ASP A 424 15.89 9.26 23.27
N LYS A 425 14.83 9.02 24.06
CA LYS A 425 14.75 9.53 25.45
C LYS A 425 15.73 8.83 26.39
N LYS A 426 16.13 7.59 26.11
CA LYS A 426 17.01 6.79 26.98
C LYS A 426 18.49 7.07 26.72
N THR A 427 18.86 7.15 25.43
CA THR A 427 20.25 7.26 24.98
C THR A 427 20.64 8.68 24.56
N GLY A 428 19.67 9.57 24.38
CA GLY A 428 19.88 10.93 23.89
C GLY A 428 20.30 11.04 22.42
N LYS A 429 20.46 9.91 21.71
CA LYS A 429 20.87 9.90 20.29
C LYS A 429 19.72 10.30 19.38
N VAL A 430 20.03 11.10 18.35
CA VAL A 430 19.06 11.45 17.30
C VAL A 430 19.00 10.33 16.27
N TYR A 431 17.79 9.94 15.88
CA TYR A 431 17.54 8.98 14.82
C TYR A 431 16.32 9.40 13.98
N THR A 432 16.19 8.84 12.78
CA THR A 432 14.98 9.01 11.96
C THR A 432 13.92 8.03 12.47
N SER A 433 12.80 8.56 13.00
CA SER A 433 11.66 7.73 13.41
C SER A 433 11.14 6.96 12.19
N HIS A 434 10.95 5.65 12.30
CA HIS A 434 10.28 4.85 11.27
C HIS A 434 8.79 4.64 11.55
N PHE A 435 8.25 5.36 12.54
CA PHE A 435 6.80 5.46 12.76
C PHE A 435 6.19 6.38 11.71
N ALA A 436 5.86 5.82 10.54
CA ALA A 436 5.21 6.55 9.45
C ALA A 436 3.77 6.89 9.83
N VAL A 437 3.49 8.16 10.09
CA VAL A 437 2.21 8.60 10.67
C VAL A 437 1.82 10.00 10.18
N THR A 438 0.59 10.43 10.42
CA THR A 438 0.18 11.82 10.13
C THR A 438 1.06 12.82 10.92
N PRO A 439 1.49 13.95 10.31
CA PRO A 439 2.24 14.98 11.03
C PRO A 439 1.45 15.58 12.20
N ARG A 440 0.10 15.44 12.21
CA ARG A 440 -0.77 15.95 13.28
C ARG A 440 -0.42 15.40 14.67
N VAL A 441 0.22 14.25 14.78
CA VAL A 441 0.61 13.70 16.10
C VAL A 441 2.06 14.03 16.48
N GLN A 442 2.80 14.74 15.62
CA GLN A 442 4.22 15.09 15.79
C GLN A 442 4.53 16.48 15.21
N LEU A 443 3.67 17.48 15.45
CA LEU A 443 3.76 18.79 14.79
C LEU A 443 5.04 19.55 15.12
N LYS A 444 5.55 19.42 16.34
CA LYS A 444 6.81 20.04 16.76
C LYS A 444 8.00 19.50 15.98
N GLU A 445 8.02 18.20 15.72
CA GLU A 445 9.10 17.52 15.03
C GLU A 445 9.00 17.59 13.50
N THR A 446 7.84 18.01 12.98
CA THR A 446 7.49 18.05 11.55
C THR A 446 7.26 19.50 11.09
N CYS A 447 6.03 20.01 11.17
CA CYS A 447 5.61 21.29 10.62
C CYS A 447 6.35 22.49 11.24
N LEU A 448 6.45 22.53 12.58
CA LEU A 448 6.93 23.71 13.29
C LEU A 448 8.45 23.89 13.25
N LYS A 449 9.20 22.93 12.69
CA LYS A 449 10.62 23.11 12.38
C LYS A 449 10.84 24.11 11.24
N CYS A 450 9.91 24.18 10.29
CA CYS A 450 9.99 25.09 9.14
C CYS A 450 9.02 26.27 9.29
N HIS A 451 7.84 26.04 9.86
CA HIS A 451 6.83 27.08 10.12
C HIS A 451 7.00 27.66 11.53
N THR A 452 8.14 28.28 11.80
CA THR A 452 8.52 28.75 13.16
C THR A 452 7.62 29.86 13.71
N LYS A 453 6.83 30.51 12.86
CA LYS A 453 5.85 31.53 13.24
C LYS A 453 4.47 30.96 13.59
N TRP A 454 4.26 29.67 13.40
CA TRP A 454 2.97 29.03 13.68
C TRP A 454 2.94 28.41 15.07
N THR A 455 1.76 28.41 15.69
CA THR A 455 1.44 27.52 16.80
C THR A 455 1.06 26.13 16.29
N GLU A 456 1.03 25.11 17.16
CA GLU A 456 0.49 23.80 16.80
C GLU A 456 -0.97 23.89 16.34
N GLU A 457 -1.76 24.76 16.96
CA GLU A 457 -3.16 24.99 16.58
C GLU A 457 -3.27 25.55 15.16
N GLN A 458 -2.45 26.55 14.81
CA GLN A 458 -2.42 27.10 13.46
C GLN A 458 -1.97 26.05 12.42
N ALA A 459 -1.00 25.20 12.76
CA ALA A 459 -0.59 24.11 11.88
C ALA A 459 -1.71 23.07 11.68
N ARG A 460 -2.44 22.69 12.74
CA ARG A 460 -3.62 21.81 12.63
C ARG A 460 -4.70 22.46 11.78
N TYR A 461 -5.01 23.72 12.06
CA TYR A 461 -6.02 24.49 11.36
C TYR A 461 -5.73 24.54 9.85
N ALA A 462 -4.49 24.85 9.46
CA ALA A 462 -4.08 24.86 8.06
C ALA A 462 -4.28 23.50 7.37
N ILE A 463 -3.89 22.39 8.02
CA ILE A 463 -4.11 21.03 7.50
C ILE A 463 -5.62 20.79 7.33
N ASP A 464 -6.42 21.05 8.36
CA ASP A 464 -7.85 20.75 8.37
C ASP A 464 -8.63 21.60 7.37
N SER A 465 -8.31 22.88 7.22
CA SER A 465 -8.95 23.78 6.24
C SER A 465 -8.73 23.31 4.80
N ILE A 466 -7.51 22.90 4.45
CA ILE A 466 -7.21 22.38 3.11
C ILE A 466 -8.00 21.09 2.86
N LYS A 467 -7.94 20.15 3.80
CA LYS A 467 -8.64 18.87 3.67
C LYS A 467 -10.15 19.05 3.55
N ALA A 468 -10.74 19.95 4.34
CA ALA A 468 -12.16 20.26 4.29
C ALA A 468 -12.56 20.84 2.93
N HIS A 469 -11.78 21.79 2.40
CA HIS A 469 -12.05 22.38 1.08
C HIS A 469 -12.02 21.33 -0.04
N ILE A 470 -10.98 20.50 -0.07
CA ILE A 470 -10.81 19.48 -1.12
C ILE A 470 -11.85 18.38 -1.00
N ARG A 471 -12.20 17.93 0.22
CA ARG A 471 -13.32 16.99 0.42
C ARG A 471 -14.64 17.55 -0.12
N GLY A 472 -14.91 18.84 0.10
CA GLY A 472 -16.07 19.51 -0.49
C GLY A 472 -16.06 19.48 -2.03
N LYS A 473 -14.89 19.66 -2.66
CA LYS A 473 -14.74 19.53 -4.12
C LYS A 473 -14.94 18.10 -4.60
N MET A 474 -14.45 17.09 -3.87
CA MET A 474 -14.72 15.68 -4.16
C MET A 474 -16.24 15.40 -4.15
N ARG A 475 -16.99 15.92 -3.16
CA ARG A 475 -18.45 15.76 -3.11
C ARG A 475 -19.15 16.33 -4.35
N LYS A 476 -18.67 17.48 -4.87
CA LYS A 476 -19.24 18.11 -6.06
C LYS A 476 -18.92 17.32 -7.33
N ALA A 477 -17.69 16.82 -7.47
CA ALA A 477 -17.32 15.94 -8.58
C ALA A 477 -18.18 14.68 -8.59
N GLU A 478 -18.41 14.06 -7.43
CA GLU A 478 -19.24 12.86 -7.31
C GLU A 478 -20.71 13.08 -7.69
N PHE A 479 -21.27 14.22 -7.28
CA PHE A 479 -22.63 14.59 -7.68
C PHE A 479 -22.77 14.63 -9.21
N TRP A 480 -21.85 15.31 -9.90
CA TRP A 480 -21.91 15.46 -11.35
C TRP A 480 -21.58 14.17 -12.10
N LEU A 481 -20.62 13.38 -11.60
CA LEU A 481 -20.33 12.04 -12.12
C LEU A 481 -21.54 11.11 -11.99
N SER A 482 -22.21 11.13 -10.84
CA SER A 482 -23.44 10.38 -10.60
C SER A 482 -24.54 10.79 -11.58
N ALA A 483 -24.70 12.09 -11.82
CA ALA A 483 -25.67 12.62 -12.79
C ALA A 483 -25.33 12.21 -14.24
N LEU A 484 -24.05 12.21 -14.62
CA LEU A 484 -23.60 11.72 -15.93
C LEU A 484 -23.93 10.23 -16.09
N ILE A 485 -23.66 9.41 -15.07
CA ILE A 485 -23.99 7.97 -15.10
C ILE A 485 -25.49 7.76 -15.34
N ASP A 486 -26.35 8.49 -14.62
CA ASP A 486 -27.81 8.40 -14.81
C ASP A 486 -28.21 8.83 -16.22
N LYS A 487 -27.60 9.90 -16.72
CA LYS A 487 -27.90 10.41 -18.05
C LYS A 487 -27.50 9.43 -19.16
N ILE A 488 -26.38 8.73 -19.01
CA ILE A 488 -25.97 7.64 -19.93
C ILE A 488 -26.99 6.49 -19.89
N VAL A 489 -27.49 6.12 -18.71
CA VAL A 489 -28.51 5.07 -18.57
C VAL A 489 -29.82 5.48 -19.25
N GLU A 490 -30.27 6.73 -19.04
CA GLU A 490 -31.43 7.31 -19.71
C GLU A 490 -31.27 7.27 -21.24
N ALA A 491 -30.12 7.69 -21.75
CA ALA A 491 -29.81 7.70 -23.17
C ALA A 491 -29.90 6.30 -23.80
N LYS A 492 -29.35 5.29 -23.12
CA LYS A 492 -29.43 3.89 -23.57
C LYS A 492 -30.88 3.38 -23.61
N LYS A 493 -31.68 3.72 -22.60
CA LYS A 493 -33.12 3.36 -22.57
C LYS A 493 -33.92 4.07 -23.66
N ALA A 494 -33.58 5.32 -23.94
CA ALA A 494 -34.18 6.09 -25.02
C ALA A 494 -33.71 5.61 -26.41
N GLY A 495 -32.76 4.68 -26.50
CA GLY A 495 -32.24 4.15 -27.77
C GLY A 495 -31.49 5.20 -28.59
N LEU A 496 -30.67 6.04 -27.94
CA LEU A 496 -29.68 6.83 -28.68
C LEU A 496 -28.64 5.93 -29.34
N ASP A 497 -28.05 6.43 -30.42
CA ASP A 497 -27.06 5.68 -31.19
C ASP A 497 -25.81 5.38 -30.37
N ALA A 498 -25.11 4.30 -30.75
CA ALA A 498 -23.97 3.80 -30.00
C ALA A 498 -22.78 4.78 -29.96
N GLU A 499 -22.61 5.64 -30.97
CA GLU A 499 -21.51 6.59 -31.03
C GLU A 499 -21.72 7.74 -30.03
N THR A 500 -22.94 8.30 -29.95
CA THR A 500 -23.30 9.29 -28.92
C THR A 500 -23.10 8.73 -27.51
N ILE A 501 -23.51 7.48 -27.26
CA ILE A 501 -23.28 6.82 -25.97
C ILE A 501 -21.78 6.66 -25.68
N LYS A 502 -20.99 6.29 -26.68
CA LYS A 502 -19.54 6.10 -26.54
C LYS A 502 -18.83 7.42 -26.24
N GLN A 503 -19.24 8.53 -26.87
CA GLN A 503 -18.71 9.86 -26.56
C GLN A 503 -19.00 10.26 -25.09
N ALA A 504 -20.21 9.99 -24.59
CA ALA A 504 -20.52 10.24 -23.19
C ALA A 504 -19.76 9.30 -22.22
N GLN A 505 -19.51 8.05 -22.62
CA GLN A 505 -18.67 7.12 -21.85
C GLN A 505 -17.19 7.57 -21.81
N ASP A 506 -16.67 8.18 -22.87
CA ASP A 506 -15.32 8.77 -22.86
C ASP A 506 -15.24 9.94 -21.87
N GLN A 507 -16.27 10.79 -21.86
CA GLN A 507 -16.39 11.86 -20.85
C GLN A 507 -16.47 11.30 -19.43
N HIS A 508 -17.17 10.17 -19.24
CA HIS A 508 -17.21 9.47 -17.96
C HIS A 508 -15.81 9.00 -17.54
N LEU A 509 -15.02 8.39 -18.43
CA LEU A 509 -13.65 7.98 -18.12
C LEU A 509 -12.77 9.17 -17.71
N ARG A 510 -12.82 10.29 -18.47
CA ARG A 510 -12.05 11.50 -18.15
C ARG A 510 -12.44 12.07 -16.79
N ALA A 511 -13.74 12.24 -16.55
CA ALA A 511 -14.26 12.74 -15.29
C ALA A 511 -13.90 11.82 -14.12
N HIS A 512 -13.95 10.50 -14.33
CA HIS A 512 -13.60 9.50 -13.34
C HIS A 512 -12.12 9.59 -12.95
N ILE A 513 -11.21 9.65 -13.92
CA ILE A 513 -9.76 9.80 -13.66
C ILE A 513 -9.50 11.03 -12.78
N LEU A 514 -10.10 12.17 -13.16
CA LEU A 514 -9.91 13.45 -12.49
C LEU A 514 -10.52 13.52 -11.08
N TRP A 515 -11.45 12.63 -10.74
CA TRP A 515 -12.07 12.52 -9.41
C TRP A 515 -11.40 11.44 -8.56
N GLU A 516 -11.37 10.20 -9.07
CA GLU A 516 -11.03 9.03 -8.27
C GLU A 516 -9.59 9.12 -7.75
N TYR A 517 -8.69 9.74 -8.53
CA TYR A 517 -7.32 10.09 -8.13
C TYR A 517 -7.28 10.69 -6.72
N TRP A 518 -8.20 11.60 -6.37
CA TRP A 518 -8.22 12.30 -5.08
C TRP A 518 -8.90 11.52 -3.97
N THR A 519 -9.84 10.63 -4.30
CA THR A 519 -10.37 9.68 -3.31
C THR A 519 -9.37 8.57 -3.01
N ALA A 520 -8.45 8.28 -3.94
CA ALA A 520 -7.36 7.31 -3.79
C ALA A 520 -6.17 7.91 -3.01
N GLU A 521 -5.75 9.13 -3.35
CA GLU A 521 -4.62 9.87 -2.75
C GLU A 521 -4.89 10.25 -1.30
N ASN A 522 -4.09 9.85 -0.32
CA ASN A 522 -4.43 9.83 1.12
C ASN A 522 -4.36 11.17 1.87
N SER A 523 -3.89 12.25 1.25
CA SER A 523 -3.73 13.53 1.94
C SER A 523 -5.00 14.38 1.96
N ASP A 524 -6.03 13.96 1.21
CA ASP A 524 -7.19 14.80 0.86
C ASP A 524 -6.72 16.15 0.28
N GLY A 525 -5.76 16.10 -0.63
CA GLY A 525 -5.19 17.25 -1.34
C GLY A 525 -4.15 18.06 -0.58
N PHE A 526 -3.84 17.77 0.69
CA PHE A 526 -2.80 18.49 1.42
C PHE A 526 -1.41 18.41 0.76
N HIS A 527 -1.11 17.32 0.06
CA HIS A 527 0.15 17.19 -0.68
C HIS A 527 0.25 18.17 -1.84
N ASN A 528 -0.85 18.53 -2.50
CA ASN A 528 -0.87 19.48 -3.62
C ASN A 528 -2.28 20.07 -3.82
N PRO A 529 -2.67 21.08 -3.01
CA PRO A 529 -4.05 21.53 -2.96
C PRO A 529 -4.49 22.26 -4.23
N GLU A 530 -3.57 22.93 -4.93
CA GLU A 530 -3.87 23.59 -6.20
C GLU A 530 -4.19 22.56 -7.30
N MET A 531 -3.38 21.51 -7.44
CA MET A 531 -3.63 20.42 -8.38
C MET A 531 -4.94 19.69 -8.05
N ALA A 532 -5.21 19.45 -6.77
CA ALA A 532 -6.45 18.83 -6.31
C ALA A 532 -7.68 19.64 -6.73
N ARG A 533 -7.63 20.95 -6.49
CA ARG A 533 -8.71 21.85 -6.86
C ARG A 533 -8.93 21.89 -8.37
N GLU A 534 -7.87 22.02 -9.16
CA GLU A 534 -7.97 22.05 -10.63
C GLU A 534 -8.56 20.76 -11.18
N SER A 535 -8.02 19.60 -10.77
CA SER A 535 -8.48 18.30 -11.24
C SER A 535 -9.95 18.05 -10.90
N LEU A 536 -10.37 18.34 -9.66
CA LEU A 536 -11.76 18.14 -9.25
C LEU A 536 -12.73 19.10 -9.95
N THR A 537 -12.31 20.32 -10.27
CA THR A 537 -13.09 21.22 -11.12
C THR A 537 -13.21 20.64 -12.53
N ARG A 538 -12.12 20.17 -13.14
CA ARG A 538 -12.17 19.55 -14.47
C ARG A 538 -13.03 18.28 -14.49
N SER A 539 -13.05 17.50 -13.42
CA SER A 539 -13.94 16.34 -13.29
C SER A 539 -15.42 16.73 -13.43
N VAL A 540 -15.81 17.85 -12.80
CA VAL A 540 -17.16 18.43 -12.96
C VAL A 540 -17.39 18.86 -14.40
N ASP A 541 -16.44 19.56 -15.02
CA ASP A 541 -16.58 20.04 -16.39
C ASP A 541 -16.74 18.89 -17.39
N GLU A 542 -15.91 17.83 -17.31
CA GLU A 542 -16.05 16.65 -18.17
C GLU A 542 -17.37 15.91 -17.92
N SER A 543 -17.83 15.86 -16.66
CA SER A 543 -19.15 15.30 -16.34
C SER A 543 -20.28 16.08 -17.02
N MET A 544 -20.24 17.41 -16.94
CA MET A 544 -21.23 18.29 -17.57
C MET A 544 -21.18 18.23 -19.10
N LYS A 545 -19.99 18.09 -19.72
CA LYS A 545 -19.87 17.87 -21.17
C LYS A 545 -20.55 16.57 -21.60
N GLY A 546 -20.33 15.48 -20.88
CA GLY A 546 -21.01 14.20 -21.15
C GLY A 546 -22.53 14.31 -21.04
N ILE A 547 -23.03 15.02 -20.03
CA ILE A 547 -24.47 15.30 -19.86
C ILE A 547 -25.01 16.11 -21.04
N LYS A 548 -24.28 17.14 -21.47
CA LYS A 548 -24.66 18.00 -22.60
C LYS A 548 -24.76 17.22 -23.90
N ILE A 549 -23.77 16.38 -24.21
CA ILE A 549 -23.77 15.51 -25.41
C ILE A 549 -25.08 14.71 -25.49
N ILE A 550 -25.49 14.10 -24.38
CA ILE A 550 -26.72 13.32 -24.33
C ILE A 550 -27.96 14.21 -24.43
N ALA A 551 -27.99 15.34 -23.70
CA ALA A 551 -29.14 16.23 -23.70
C ALA A 551 -29.42 16.81 -25.09
N ASP A 552 -28.39 17.25 -25.81
CA ASP A 552 -28.50 17.76 -27.17
C ASP A 552 -29.05 16.68 -28.13
N ALA A 553 -28.51 15.46 -28.04
CA ALA A 553 -28.93 14.36 -28.90
C ALA A 553 -30.37 13.87 -28.58
N MET A 554 -30.79 13.92 -27.31
CA MET A 554 -32.18 13.67 -26.92
C MET A 554 -33.15 14.71 -27.47
N ALA A 555 -32.78 16.00 -27.41
CA ALA A 555 -33.59 17.08 -27.95
C ALA A 555 -33.75 16.94 -29.47
N ALA A 556 -32.65 16.67 -30.18
CA ALA A 556 -32.66 16.40 -31.62
C ALA A 556 -33.58 15.22 -31.97
N LYS A 557 -33.50 14.12 -31.22
CA LYS A 557 -34.38 12.94 -31.42
C LYS A 557 -35.86 13.25 -31.21
N THR A 558 -36.18 14.15 -30.29
CA THR A 558 -37.57 14.56 -30.00
C THR A 558 -38.10 15.49 -31.08
N SER A 559 -37.27 16.35 -31.66
CA SER A 559 -37.66 17.27 -32.74
C SER A 559 -37.89 16.61 -34.10
N VAL A 560 -37.45 15.36 -34.28
CA VAL A 560 -37.61 14.58 -35.52
C VAL A 560 -38.85 13.68 -35.47
N LYS A 561 -39.48 13.55 -34.29
CA LYS A 561 -40.80 12.91 -34.11
C LYS A 561 -41.88 13.96 -34.09
#